data_AF-A0A6A8LSH9-F1
#
_entry.id   AF-A0A6A8LSH9-F1
#
_cell.length_a   1.000
_cell.length_b   1.000
_cell.length_c   1.000
_cell.angle_alpha   90.00
_cell.angle_beta   90.00
_cell.angle_gamma   90.00
#
_symmetry.space_group_name_H-M   'P 1'
#
loop_
_entity.id
_entity.type
_entity.pdbx_description
1 polymer ?
#
loop_
_entity_poly.entity_id
_entity_poly.type
_entity_poly.pdbx_seq_one_letter_code
_entity_poly.pdbx_strand_id
1 'polypeptide(L)'
;SNLPIIIYNIPGRTGVTMEVDTIIELAQHDNIIGIKDCTGVENIAKIVENVPEDFLVYSGEDAEALSARVLGGQGIISVASHIYGDNMKTM
;
A
#
# COMPACT_ATOMS: atom_id res chain seq x y z
N SER A 1 -21.15 -5.72 2.32
CA SER A 1 -21.44 -5.27 0.94
C SER A 1 -20.53 -6.03 -0.01
N ASN A 2 -20.73 -5.95 -1.33
CA ASN A 2 -19.86 -6.60 -2.32
C ASN A 2 -18.83 -5.64 -2.92
N LEU A 3 -18.60 -4.51 -2.25
CA LEU A 3 -17.63 -3.52 -2.72
C LEU A 3 -16.24 -3.95 -2.20
N PRO A 4 -15.23 -4.06 -3.09
CA PRO A 4 -13.90 -4.46 -2.68
C PRO A 4 -13.27 -3.42 -1.75
N ILE A 5 -12.47 -3.90 -0.80
CA ILE A 5 -11.85 -3.08 0.24
C ILE A 5 -10.35 -3.02 0.02
N ILE A 6 -9.81 -1.81 0.11
CA ILE A 6 -8.38 -1.56 0.27
C ILE A 6 -8.18 -1.04 1.69
N ILE A 7 -7.32 -1.69 2.45
CA ILE A 7 -6.99 -1.24 3.81
C ILE A 7 -6.16 0.04 3.74
N TYR A 8 -6.31 0.95 4.71
CA TYR A 8 -5.46 2.14 4.82
C TYR A 8 -4.76 2.16 6.18
N ASN A 9 -3.45 1.90 6.17
CA ASN A 9 -2.61 1.90 7.36
C ASN A 9 -1.77 3.19 7.44
N ILE A 10 -2.15 4.11 8.34
CA ILE A 10 -1.48 5.41 8.52
C ILE A 10 -1.38 5.81 10.01
N PRO A 11 -0.48 5.19 10.78
CA PRO A 11 -0.38 5.42 12.22
C PRO A 11 -0.12 6.87 12.61
N GLY A 12 0.59 7.63 11.76
CA GLY A 12 0.80 9.06 11.96
C GLY A 12 -0.49 9.90 12.00
N ARG A 13 -1.63 9.35 11.56
CA ARG A 13 -2.96 10.00 11.63
C ARG A 13 -3.96 9.27 12.52
N THR A 14 -3.82 7.95 12.70
CA THR A 14 -4.78 7.13 13.48
C THR A 14 -4.32 6.88 14.92
N GLY A 15 -3.03 7.07 15.22
CA GLY A 15 -2.45 6.75 16.53
C GLY A 15 -2.28 5.25 16.80
N VAL A 16 -2.59 4.39 15.82
CA VAL A 16 -2.47 2.93 15.91
C VAL A 16 -1.92 2.40 14.60
N THR A 17 -0.93 1.52 14.69
CA THR A 17 -0.35 0.79 13.56
C THR A 17 -1.06 -0.54 13.42
N MET A 18 -1.43 -0.92 12.19
CA MET A 18 -1.72 -2.32 11.91
C MET A 18 -0.40 -3.05 11.65
N GLU A 19 -0.15 -4.12 12.39
CA GLU A 19 1.04 -4.94 12.22
C GLU A 19 1.02 -5.68 10.88
N VAL A 20 2.20 -5.98 10.34
CA VAL A 20 2.37 -6.70 9.07
C VAL A 20 1.64 -8.05 9.11
N ASP A 21 1.74 -8.79 10.22
CA ASP A 21 1.06 -10.09 10.38
C ASP A 21 -0.47 -9.96 10.28
N THR A 22 -1.03 -8.88 10.84
CA THR A 22 -2.47 -8.59 10.72
C THR A 22 -2.86 -8.28 9.28
N ILE A 23 -2.01 -7.59 8.53
CA ILE A 23 -2.23 -7.30 7.11
C ILE A 23 -2.21 -8.59 6.29
N ILE A 24 -1.25 -9.49 6.55
CA ILE A 24 -1.13 -10.78 5.87
C ILE A 24 -2.35 -11.67 6.14
N GLU A 25 -2.85 -11.69 7.38
CA GLU A 25 -4.07 -12.42 7.74
C GLU A 25 -5.29 -11.85 6.99
N LEU A 26 -5.46 -10.52 7.01
CA LEU A 26 -6.58 -9.87 6.33
C LEU A 26 -6.51 -10.00 4.80
N ALA A 27 -5.30 -10.13 4.23
CA ALA A 27 -5.12 -10.33 2.80
C ALA A 27 -5.70 -11.67 2.29
N GLN A 28 -6.01 -12.61 3.18
CA GLN A 28 -6.67 -13.87 2.82
C GLN A 28 -8.19 -13.74 2.66
N HIS A 29 -8.78 -12.58 3.00
CA HIS A 29 -10.22 -12.39 2.92
C HIS A 29 -10.66 -11.98 1.50
N ASP A 30 -11.57 -12.73 0.88
CA ASP A 30 -12.01 -12.56 -0.52
C ASP A 30 -12.39 -11.12 -0.93
N ASN A 31 -12.94 -10.33 0.01
CA ASN A 31 -13.36 -8.94 -0.24
C ASN A 31 -12.31 -7.86 0.11
N ILE A 32 -11.13 -8.25 0.62
CA ILE A 32 -10.01 -7.34 0.90
C ILE A 32 -8.96 -7.57 -0.17
N ILE A 33 -8.86 -6.62 -1.10
CA ILE A 33 -8.08 -6.79 -2.34
C ILE A 33 -6.74 -6.07 -2.30
N GLY A 34 -6.43 -5.34 -1.24
CA GLY A 34 -5.20 -4.58 -1.16
C GLY A 34 -5.03 -3.73 0.09
N ILE A 35 -3.92 -3.00 0.11
CA ILE A 35 -3.54 -2.05 1.15
C ILE A 35 -2.93 -0.79 0.54
N LYS A 36 -3.22 0.36 1.17
CA LYS A 36 -2.45 1.59 1.09
C LYS A 36 -1.65 1.72 2.40
N ASP A 37 -0.34 1.56 2.32
CA ASP A 37 0.53 1.58 3.50
C ASP A 37 1.36 2.87 3.57
N CYS A 38 1.40 3.47 4.77
CA CYS A 38 2.17 4.68 5.12
C CYS A 38 3.13 4.41 6.30
N THR A 39 3.66 3.19 6.42
CA THR A 39 4.53 2.79 7.54
C THR A 39 6.00 2.62 7.16
N GLY A 40 6.33 2.83 5.88
CA GLY A 40 7.69 2.83 5.37
C GLY A 40 8.01 1.62 4.49
N VAL A 41 9.09 1.76 3.72
CA VAL A 41 9.52 0.78 2.71
C VAL A 41 9.86 -0.60 3.28
N GLU A 42 10.33 -0.69 4.53
CA GLU A 42 10.63 -1.97 5.18
C GLU A 42 9.36 -2.81 5.38
N ASN A 43 8.25 -2.18 5.75
CA ASN A 43 6.97 -2.87 5.91
C ASN A 43 6.35 -3.21 4.56
N ILE A 44 6.44 -2.32 3.57
CA ILE A 44 6.01 -2.61 2.20
C ILE A 44 6.74 -3.86 1.67
N ALA A 45 8.05 -3.97 1.86
CA ALA A 45 8.81 -5.14 1.42
C ALA A 45 8.29 -6.45 2.04
N LYS A 46 8.07 -6.45 3.37
CA LYS A 46 7.54 -7.62 4.09
C LYS A 46 6.12 -7.98 3.64
N ILE A 47 5.27 -6.98 3.42
CA ILE A 47 3.89 -7.20 2.94
C ILE A 47 3.94 -7.83 1.56
N VAL A 48 4.65 -7.22 0.60
CA VAL A 48 4.78 -7.75 -0.78
C VAL A 48 5.30 -9.19 -0.80
N GLU A 49 6.25 -9.53 0.07
CA GLU A 49 6.81 -10.90 0.15
C GLU A 49 5.82 -11.95 0.65
N ASN A 50 4.82 -11.57 1.47
CA ASN A 50 4.02 -12.53 2.24
C ASN A 50 2.51 -12.52 1.92
N VAL A 51 2.02 -11.56 1.14
CA VAL A 51 0.62 -11.52 0.69
C VAL A 51 0.42 -12.37 -0.58
N PRO A 52 -0.83 -12.76 -0.92
CA PRO A 52 -1.14 -13.38 -2.21
C PRO A 52 -0.67 -12.52 -3.40
N GLU A 53 -0.28 -13.17 -4.50
CA GLU A 53 0.28 -12.49 -5.69
C GLU A 53 -0.69 -11.46 -6.31
N ASP A 54 -1.99 -11.67 -6.16
CA ASP A 54 -3.06 -10.79 -6.64
C ASP A 54 -3.47 -9.69 -5.63
N PHE A 55 -2.87 -9.65 -4.43
CA PHE A 55 -3.13 -8.63 -3.44
C PHE A 55 -2.40 -7.32 -3.79
N LEU A 56 -3.14 -6.21 -3.84
CA LEU A 56 -2.63 -4.93 -4.32
C LEU A 56 -1.97 -4.13 -3.19
N VAL A 57 -0.66 -3.94 -3.24
CA VAL A 57 0.12 -3.13 -2.28
C VAL A 57 0.44 -1.77 -2.87
N TYR A 58 -0.14 -0.72 -2.30
CA TYR A 58 0.09 0.67 -2.67
C TYR A 58 0.87 1.41 -1.59
N SER A 59 1.81 2.26 -2.00
CA SER A 59 2.34 3.29 -1.11
C SER A 59 1.30 4.39 -0.90
N GLY A 60 1.30 4.98 0.30
CA GLY A 60 0.61 6.24 0.57
C GLY A 60 1.52 7.44 0.80
N GLU A 61 2.84 7.28 0.64
CA GLU A 61 3.85 8.33 0.82
C GLU A 61 4.55 8.65 -0.51
N ASP A 62 4.39 9.89 -0.98
CA ASP A 62 4.91 10.32 -2.30
C ASP A 62 6.44 10.19 -2.42
N ALA A 63 7.17 10.41 -1.31
CA ALA A 63 8.62 10.27 -1.27
C ALA A 63 9.10 8.82 -1.43
N GLU A 64 8.25 7.85 -1.13
CA GLU A 64 8.57 6.42 -1.15
C GLU A 64 7.99 5.70 -2.37
N ALA A 65 7.28 6.42 -3.25
CA ALA A 65 6.57 5.88 -4.40
C ALA A 65 7.45 4.98 -5.29
N LEU A 66 8.64 5.49 -5.67
CA LEU A 66 9.60 4.75 -6.49
C LEU A 66 10.12 3.50 -5.76
N SER A 67 10.51 3.65 -4.50
CA SER A 67 11.03 2.55 -3.70
C SER A 67 10.00 1.43 -3.53
N ALA A 68 8.75 1.79 -3.23
CA ALA A 68 7.65 0.84 -3.13
C ALA A 68 7.42 0.11 -4.44
N ARG A 69 7.49 0.81 -5.59
CA ARG A 69 7.36 0.20 -6.91
C ARG A 69 8.49 -0.79 -7.21
N VAL A 70 9.74 -0.42 -6.89
CA VAL A 70 10.92 -1.29 -7.06
C VAL A 70 10.82 -2.55 -6.21
N LEU A 71 10.23 -2.47 -5.01
CA LEU A 71 10.03 -3.61 -4.11
C LEU A 71 8.89 -4.54 -4.54
N GLY A 72 8.16 -4.22 -5.61
CA GLY A 72 7.05 -5.04 -6.13
C GLY A 72 5.65 -4.50 -5.82
N GLY A 73 5.54 -3.32 -5.20
CA GLY A 73 4.26 -2.64 -5.01
C GLY A 73 3.57 -2.26 -6.33
N GLN A 74 2.25 -2.28 -6.34
CA GLN A 74 1.43 -2.04 -7.53
C GLN A 74 1.31 -0.55 -7.89
N GLY A 75 1.60 0.36 -6.96
CA GLY A 75 1.68 1.79 -7.27
C GLY A 75 1.59 2.69 -6.04
N ILE A 76 1.01 3.87 -6.24
CA ILE A 76 0.82 4.88 -5.20
C ILE A 76 -0.60 5.49 -5.25
N ILE A 77 -1.17 5.74 -4.08
CA ILE A 77 -2.36 6.61 -3.92
C ILE A 77 -1.88 7.96 -3.40
N SER A 78 -1.68 8.90 -4.32
CA SER A 78 -0.79 10.05 -4.20
C SER A 78 -1.51 11.38 -3.95
N VAL A 79 -0.85 12.28 -3.19
CA VAL A 79 -1.21 13.70 -3.13
C VAL A 79 -0.50 14.47 -4.25
N ALA A 80 0.81 14.27 -4.43
CA ALA A 80 1.62 14.98 -5.43
C ALA A 80 1.08 14.83 -6.87
N SER A 81 0.40 13.72 -7.18
CA SER A 81 -0.18 13.44 -8.49
C SER A 81 -1.20 14.49 -8.98
N HIS A 82 -1.79 15.28 -8.07
CA HIS A 82 -2.68 16.38 -8.45
C HIS A 82 -1.98 17.45 -9.31
N ILE A 83 -0.65 17.58 -9.17
CA ILE A 83 0.15 18.61 -9.85
C ILE A 83 1.25 17.98 -10.70
N TYR A 84 1.82 16.84 -10.27
CA TYR A 84 2.93 16.16 -10.93
C TYR A 84 2.54 14.81 -11.54
N GLY A 85 1.25 14.58 -11.80
CA GLY A 85 0.74 13.28 -12.27
C GLY A 85 1.45 12.72 -13.51
N ASP A 86 1.72 13.57 -14.51
CA ASP A 86 2.41 13.14 -15.73
C ASP A 86 3.84 12.68 -15.45
N ASN A 87 4.59 13.42 -14.62
CA ASN A 87 5.95 13.05 -14.23
C ASN A 87 5.96 11.75 -13.41
N MET A 88 5.05 11.63 -12.44
CA MET A 88 4.95 10.44 -11.59
C MET A 88 4.53 9.19 -12.38
N LYS A 89 3.72 9.35 -13.43
CA LYS A 89 3.33 8.25 -14.32
C LYS A 89 4.50 7.72 -15.15
N THR A 90 5.48 8.56 -15.48
CA THR A 90 6.67 8.18 -16.25
C THR A 90 7.83 7.61 -15.43
N MET A 91 7.72 7.72 -14.10
CA MET A 91 8.68 7.19 -13.14
C MET A 91 8.54 5.67 -13.00
#